data_AF-A0A4Y2A066-F1
#
_entry.id   AF-A0A4Y2A066-F1
#
_cell.length_a   1.000
_cell.length_b   1.000
_cell.length_c   1.000
_cell.angle_alpha   90.00
_cell.angle_beta   90.00
_cell.angle_gamma   90.00
#
_symmetry.space_group_name_H-M   'P 1'
#
loop_
_entity.id
_entity.type
_entity.pdbx_description
1 polymer ?
#
loop_
_entity_poly.entity_id
_entity_poly.type
_entity_poly.pdbx_seq_one_letter_code
_entity_poly.pdbx_strand_id
1 'polypeptide(L)'
;MRCERHKREGCENATEHTITEWLSCDTEANQAYADEEIISLVQNKPQDDSDLEETDEPENVLVPHSEAANALEIALRYIEQSENATSTDIMFM
;
A
#
# COMPACT_ATOMS: atom_id res chain seq x y z
N MET A 1 -10.54 30.93 8.48
CA MET A 1 -9.61 29.85 8.07
C MET A 1 -10.41 28.83 7.31
N ARG A 2 -10.21 28.74 6.00
CA ARG A 2 -10.93 27.81 5.13
C ARG A 2 -9.95 26.66 4.90
N CYS A 3 -10.13 25.53 5.58
CA CYS A 3 -9.36 24.33 5.27
C CYS A 3 -9.80 23.86 3.89
N GLU A 4 -8.99 24.14 2.88
CA GLU A 4 -9.16 23.55 1.56
C GLU A 4 -8.79 22.06 1.66
N ARG A 5 -9.83 21.21 1.64
CA ARG A 5 -9.68 19.77 1.51
C ARG A 5 -8.98 19.48 0.19
N HIS A 6 -7.69 19.20 0.25
CA HIS A 6 -7.00 18.51 -0.83
C HIS A 6 -7.66 17.14 -0.98
N LYS A 7 -8.45 16.98 -2.06
CA LYS A 7 -9.00 15.70 -2.48
C LYS A 7 -7.81 14.86 -2.93
N ARG A 8 -7.37 13.90 -2.10
CA ARG A 8 -6.50 12.82 -2.57
C ARG A 8 -7.32 11.97 -3.52
N GLU A 9 -6.95 11.95 -4.80
CA GLU A 9 -7.49 11.01 -5.77
C GLU A 9 -7.20 9.59 -5.25
N GLY A 10 -8.23 8.74 -5.16
CA GLY A 10 -8.18 7.43 -4.52
C GLY A 10 -8.85 7.35 -3.13
N CYS A 11 -9.32 8.48 -2.59
CA CYS A 11 -10.00 8.56 -1.29
C CYS A 11 -11.50 8.94 -1.44
N GLU A 12 -12.04 8.93 -2.66
CA GLU A 12 -13.41 9.41 -2.95
C GLU A 12 -14.49 8.72 -2.13
N ASN A 13 -14.27 7.46 -1.77
CA ASN A 13 -15.24 6.62 -1.08
C ASN A 13 -14.90 6.42 0.40
N ALA A 14 -13.78 6.98 0.89
CA ALA A 14 -13.42 6.87 2.29
C ALA A 14 -14.38 7.74 3.12
N THR A 15 -15.23 7.09 3.90
CA THR A 15 -16.11 7.78 4.82
C THR A 15 -15.43 7.95 6.17
N GLU A 16 -15.89 8.92 6.96
CA GLU A 16 -15.46 9.05 8.36
C GLU A 16 -15.64 7.72 9.11
N HIS A 17 -16.72 6.98 8.80
CA HIS A 17 -16.97 5.66 9.35
C HIS A 17 -15.85 4.66 9.00
N THR A 18 -15.43 4.60 7.73
CA THR A 18 -14.31 3.76 7.28
C THR A 18 -13.03 4.11 8.04
N ILE A 19 -12.73 5.41 8.21
CA ILE A 19 -11.55 5.84 8.95
C ILE A 19 -11.64 5.46 10.43
N THR A 20 -12.81 5.63 11.06
CA THR A 20 -13.02 5.27 12.47
C THR A 20 -12.97 3.77 12.72
N GLU A 21 -13.47 2.97 11.78
CA GLU A 21 -13.41 1.50 11.84
C GLU A 21 -11.95 1.04 11.81
N TRP A 22 -11.17 1.54 10.85
CA TRP A 22 -9.74 1.24 10.75
C TRP A 22 -8.95 1.67 11.98
N LEU A 23 -9.21 2.87 12.51
CA LEU A 23 -8.55 3.36 13.72
C LEU A 23 -8.99 2.63 14.99
N SER A 24 -10.18 2.03 15.00
CA SER A 24 -10.69 1.25 16.13
C SER A 24 -10.14 -0.18 16.18
N CYS A 25 -9.70 -0.74 15.04
CA CYS A 25 -9.10 -2.07 14.97
C CYS A 25 -7.84 -2.22 15.83
N ASP A 26 -7.08 -1.13 16.02
CA ASP A 26 -5.84 -1.14 16.80
C ASP A 26 -6.07 -1.39 18.31
N THR A 27 -7.28 -1.16 18.82
CA THR A 27 -7.58 -1.33 20.25
C THR A 27 -7.96 -2.76 20.64
N GLU A 28 -8.43 -3.60 19.71
CA GLU A 28 -8.89 -4.97 20.02
C GLU A 28 -8.10 -6.07 19.29
N ALA A 29 -7.45 -5.77 18.15
CA ALA A 29 -6.78 -6.79 17.32
C ALA A 29 -5.25 -6.84 17.48
N ASN A 30 -4.64 -5.87 18.16
CA ASN A 30 -3.17 -5.77 18.26
C ASN A 30 -2.62 -6.56 19.47
N GLN A 31 -3.04 -7.82 19.59
CA GLN A 31 -2.46 -8.75 20.55
C GLN A 31 -1.04 -9.11 20.07
N ALA A 32 -0.05 -8.98 20.95
CA ALA A 32 1.30 -9.45 20.64
C ALA A 32 1.28 -10.98 20.59
N TYR A 33 1.62 -11.55 19.44
CA TYR A 33 1.77 -12.98 19.23
C TYR A 33 3.25 -13.36 19.28
N ALA A 34 3.58 -14.46 19.96
CA ALA A 34 4.86 -15.11 19.82
C ALA A 34 4.94 -15.89 18.49
N ASP A 35 6.15 -16.16 18.00
CA ASP A 35 6.37 -16.81 16.71
C ASP A 35 5.62 -18.16 16.62
N GLU A 36 5.62 -18.94 17.70
CA GLU A 36 4.89 -20.21 17.81
C GLU A 36 3.37 -20.07 17.67
N GLU A 37 2.79 -18.97 18.14
CA GLU A 37 1.36 -18.69 18.06
C GLU A 37 0.97 -18.29 16.63
N ILE A 38 1.81 -17.51 15.94
CA ILE A 38 1.64 -17.14 14.54
C ILE A 38 1.69 -18.39 13.64
N ILE A 39 2.70 -19.24 13.84
CA ILE A 39 2.86 -20.48 13.07
C ILE A 39 1.64 -21.38 13.22
N SER A 40 1.14 -21.53 14.45
CA SER A 40 -0.06 -22.31 14.74
C SER A 40 -1.31 -21.73 14.06
N LEU A 41 -1.48 -20.40 14.08
CA LEU A 41 -2.62 -19.73 13.46
C LEU A 41 -2.66 -19.93 11.94
N VAL A 42 -1.50 -19.86 11.28
CA VAL A 42 -1.37 -20.02 9.83
C VAL A 42 -1.56 -21.47 9.42
N GLN A 43 -1.03 -22.42 10.18
CA GLN A 43 -1.06 -23.84 9.82
C GLN A 43 -2.36 -24.54 10.19
N ASN A 44 -3.09 -24.08 11.21
CA ASN A 44 -4.29 -24.75 11.72
C ASN A 44 -5.60 -24.12 11.25
N LYS A 45 -5.57 -23.02 10.48
CA LYS A 45 -6.80 -22.51 9.87
C LYS A 45 -7.28 -23.53 8.84
N PRO A 46 -8.57 -23.95 8.90
CA PRO A 46 -9.14 -24.71 7.80
C PRO A 46 -8.96 -23.89 6.53
N GLN A 47 -8.45 -24.53 5.49
CA GLN A 47 -8.47 -23.96 4.15
C GLN A 47 -9.93 -23.61 3.84
N ASP A 48 -10.23 -22.33 3.86
CA ASP A 48 -11.51 -21.85 3.33
C ASP A 48 -11.36 -21.90 1.81
N ASP A 49 -11.61 -23.08 1.25
CA ASP A 49 -11.59 -23.34 -0.20
C ASP A 49 -12.77 -22.65 -0.91
N SER A 50 -13.44 -21.70 -0.25
CA SER A 50 -14.21 -20.66 -0.90
C SER A 50 -13.23 -19.69 -1.59
N ASP A 51 -12.56 -20.19 -2.62
CA ASP A 51 -12.03 -19.37 -3.71
C ASP A 51 -13.22 -18.59 -4.29
N LEU A 52 -13.47 -17.41 -3.73
CA LEU A 52 -13.90 -16.31 -4.57
C LEU A 52 -12.78 -16.21 -5.59
N GLU A 53 -13.02 -16.70 -6.81
CA GLU A 53 -12.12 -16.41 -7.92
C GLU A 53 -12.04 -14.89 -8.01
N GLU A 54 -10.98 -14.33 -7.44
CA GLU A 54 -10.56 -12.97 -7.64
C GLU A 54 -10.02 -12.95 -9.07
N THR A 55 -10.92 -13.01 -10.06
CA THR A 55 -10.62 -12.86 -11.48
C THR A 55 -10.33 -11.40 -11.82
N ASP A 56 -9.61 -10.70 -10.94
CA ASP A 56 -8.80 -9.55 -11.30
C ASP A 56 -7.35 -10.06 -11.29
N GLU A 57 -7.06 -11.07 -12.12
CA GLU A 57 -5.67 -11.35 -12.46
C GLU A 57 -5.15 -10.09 -13.16
N PRO A 58 -4.25 -9.30 -12.54
CA PRO A 58 -3.74 -8.12 -13.20
C PRO A 58 -3.09 -8.60 -14.48
N GLU A 59 -3.41 -7.95 -15.60
CA GLU A 59 -2.75 -8.22 -16.87
C GLU A 59 -1.24 -8.21 -16.60
N ASN A 60 -0.63 -9.40 -16.64
CA ASN A 60 0.72 -9.64 -16.13
C ASN A 60 1.71 -9.10 -17.17
N VAL A 61 1.67 -7.78 -17.35
CA VAL A 61 2.59 -7.04 -18.20
C VAL A 61 3.93 -7.10 -17.48
N LEU A 62 4.68 -8.15 -17.79
CA LEU A 62 6.04 -8.33 -17.33
C LEU A 62 6.89 -7.21 -17.93
N VAL A 63 7.04 -6.12 -17.18
CA VAL A 63 7.95 -5.04 -17.54
C VAL A 63 9.37 -5.59 -17.46
N PRO A 64 10.14 -5.58 -18.56
CA PRO A 64 11.52 -6.06 -18.52
C PRO A 64 12.35 -5.19 -17.56
N HIS A 65 13.27 -5.81 -16.83
CA HIS A 65 14.09 -5.11 -15.83
C HIS A 65 14.83 -3.89 -16.39
N SER A 66 15.26 -3.95 -17.66
CA SER A 66 15.90 -2.82 -18.33
C SER A 66 14.97 -1.62 -18.50
N GLU A 67 13.69 -1.86 -18.74
CA GLU A 67 12.68 -0.81 -18.92
C GLU A 67 12.29 -0.22 -17.57
N ALA A 68 12.10 -1.06 -16.55
CA ALA A 68 11.86 -0.59 -15.18
C ALA A 68 13.04 0.25 -14.65
N ALA A 69 14.29 -0.20 -14.88
CA ALA A 69 15.48 0.53 -14.48
C ALA A 69 15.64 1.86 -15.23
N ASN A 70 15.32 1.88 -16.53
CA ASN A 70 15.35 3.11 -17.33
C ASN A 70 14.29 4.11 -16.85
N ALA A 71 13.07 3.65 -16.56
CA ALA A 71 12.01 4.48 -16.03
C ALA A 71 12.40 5.10 -14.68
N LEU A 72 13.00 4.30 -13.78
CA LEU A 72 13.50 4.79 -12.50
C LEU A 72 14.60 5.85 -12.68
N GLU A 73 15.56 5.62 -13.59
CA GLU A 73 16.63 6.58 -13.87
C GLU A 73 16.08 7.92 -14.38
N ILE A 74 15.07 7.88 -15.25
CA ILE A 74 14.40 9.09 -15.76
C ILE A 74 13.68 9.83 -14.64
N ALA A 75 12.97 9.09 -13.79
CA ALA A 75 12.22 9.65 -12.67
C ALA A 75 13.15 10.36 -11.66
N LEU A 76 14.26 9.72 -11.28
CA LEU A 76 15.27 10.29 -10.39
C LEU A 76 15.90 11.56 -10.99
N ARG A 77 16.26 11.53 -12.28
CA ARG A 77 16.82 12.69 -12.98
C ARG A 77 15.82 13.86 -13.02
N TYR A 78 14.54 13.57 -13.17
CA TYR A 78 13.49 14.59 -13.15
C TYR A 78 13.37 15.25 -11.78
N ILE A 79 13.42 14.47 -10.69
CA ILE A 79 13.46 15.03 -9.32
C ILE A 79 14.70 15.89 -9.14
N GLU A 80 15.89 15.38 -9.45
CA GLU A 80 17.16 16.10 -9.25
C GLU A 80 17.22 17.44 -9.97
N GLN A 81 16.52 17.57 -11.10
CA GLN A 81 16.44 18.83 -11.86
C GLN A 81 15.44 19.84 -11.27
N SER A 82 14.58 19.43 -10.34
CA SER A 82 13.61 20.34 -9.73
C SER A 82 14.29 21.26 -8.70
N GLU A 83 13.97 22.55 -8.77
CA GLU A 83 14.57 23.59 -7.91
C GLU A 83 14.32 23.36 -6.41
N ASN A 84 13.28 22.61 -6.07
CA ASN A 84 12.87 22.31 -4.70
C ASN A 84 13.09 20.84 -4.30
N ALA A 85 13.82 20.05 -5.11
CA ALA A 85 14.07 18.66 -4.75
C ALA A 85 14.84 18.56 -3.44
N THR A 86 14.29 17.78 -2.53
CA THR A 86 14.93 17.38 -1.30
C THR A 86 15.44 15.95 -1.43
N SER A 87 16.42 15.57 -0.61
CA SER A 87 16.88 14.17 -0.54
C SER A 87 15.76 13.20 -0.18
N THR A 88 14.72 13.70 0.50
CA THR A 88 13.50 12.95 0.84
C THR A 88 12.72 12.55 -0.41
N ASP A 89 12.62 13.44 -1.41
CA ASP A 89 11.92 13.16 -2.68
C ASP A 89 12.64 12.07 -3.49
N ILE A 90 13.97 12.02 -3.41
CA ILE A 90 14.80 10.97 -4.03
C ILE A 90 14.68 9.63 -3.28
N MET A 91 14.58 9.67 -1.95
CA MET A 91 14.49 8.46 -1.11
C MET A 91 13.13 7.75 -1.21
N PHE A 92 12.05 8.49 -1.53
CA PHE A 92 10.69 7.97 -1.63
C PHE A 92 10.23 7.66 -3.07
N MET A 93 11.10 7.86 -4.07
CA MET A 93 10.92 7.33 -5.43
C MET A 93 11.37 5.88 -5.52
#